data_AF-A0A563W4K6-F1
#
_entry.id   AF-A0A563W4K6-F1
#
_cell.length_a   1.000
_cell.length_b   1.000
_cell.length_c   1.000
_cell.angle_alpha   90.00
_cell.angle_beta   90.00
_cell.angle_gamma   90.00
#
_symmetry.space_group_name_H-M   'P 1'
#
loop_
_entity.id
_entity.type
_entity.pdbx_description
1 polymer ?
#
loop_
_entity_poly.entity_id
_entity_poly.type
_entity_poly.pdbx_seq_one_letter_code
_entity_poly.pdbx_strand_id
1 'polypeptide(L)'
;MDYAGLEANREQLDRFHRSIGKVALEVYLGWSDTDKLAFLINAYNSFTLQSIIDQQSLKQSIREISGVWQRRKFEIAQSQKTLDNIEHDTISQDFNEPRIHAAVVCAAISCPILRNEPSSPEKLEAQLEDRVIKWLASPQGFKLDRQENRVFLSAIFKCYGKD
;
A
#
# COMPACT_ATOMS: atom_id res chain seq x y z
N MET A 1 10.67 -0.76 8.95
CA MET A 1 9.63 -1.75 9.29
C MET A 1 10.34 -2.98 9.84
N ASP A 2 9.80 -3.62 10.87
CA ASP A 2 10.40 -4.82 11.48
C ASP A 2 9.89 -6.09 10.78
N TYR A 3 10.62 -6.55 9.77
CA TYR A 3 10.25 -7.75 9.00
C TYR A 3 10.43 -9.04 9.80
N ALA A 4 11.39 -9.10 10.72
CA ALA A 4 11.61 -10.27 11.57
C ALA A 4 10.45 -10.45 12.56
N GLY A 5 9.97 -9.36 13.16
CA GLY A 5 8.75 -9.37 13.98
C GLY A 5 7.51 -9.75 13.19
N LEU A 6 7.42 -9.38 11.91
CA LEU A 6 6.30 -9.76 11.05
C LEU A 6 6.34 -11.25 10.65
N GLU A 7 7.52 -11.78 10.31
CA GLU A 7 7.73 -13.21 10.05
C GLU A 7 7.36 -14.06 11.28
N ALA A 8 7.77 -13.62 12.47
CA ALA A 8 7.40 -14.27 13.72
C ALA A 8 5.88 -14.26 13.98
N ASN A 9 5.15 -13.29 13.41
CA ASN A 9 3.69 -13.15 13.51
C ASN A 9 2.96 -13.54 12.23
N ARG A 10 3.58 -14.35 11.35
CA ARG A 10 3.01 -14.77 10.05
C ARG A 10 1.58 -15.29 10.16
N GLU A 11 1.26 -16.05 11.20
CA GLU A 11 -0.07 -16.61 11.39
C GLU A 11 -1.16 -15.52 11.51
N GLN A 12 -0.84 -14.38 12.13
CA GLN A 12 -1.76 -13.24 12.23
C GLN A 12 -2.02 -12.61 10.86
N LEU A 13 -0.98 -12.48 10.04
CA LEU A 13 -1.07 -11.97 8.68
C LEU A 13 -1.93 -12.92 7.80
N ASP A 14 -1.71 -14.22 7.91
CA ASP A 14 -2.49 -15.21 7.15
C ASP A 14 -3.96 -15.25 7.61
N ARG A 15 -4.23 -15.08 8.91
CA ARG A 15 -5.60 -14.91 9.43
C ARG A 15 -6.27 -13.67 8.84
N PHE A 16 -5.55 -12.57 8.77
CA PHE A 16 -6.04 -11.33 8.17
C PHE A 16 -6.37 -11.50 6.68
N HIS A 17 -5.49 -12.13 5.89
CA HIS A 17 -5.75 -12.42 4.48
C HIS A 17 -6.96 -13.34 4.27
N ARG A 18 -7.12 -14.36 5.12
CA ARG A 18 -8.34 -15.19 5.09
C ARG A 18 -9.60 -14.36 5.36
N SER A 19 -9.53 -13.36 6.23
CA SER A 19 -10.69 -12.49 6.50
C SER A 19 -11.03 -11.60 5.29
N ILE A 20 -10.01 -11.07 4.60
CA ILE A 20 -10.16 -10.30 3.36
C ILE A 20 -10.79 -11.14 2.24
N GLY A 21 -10.33 -12.38 2.05
CA GLY A 21 -10.86 -13.28 1.02
C GLY A 21 -12.31 -13.70 1.28
N LYS A 22 -12.70 -13.88 2.56
CA LYS A 22 -14.03 -14.31 2.97
C LYS A 22 -15.12 -13.25 2.90
N VAL A 23 -14.78 -11.98 2.68
CA VAL A 23 -15.79 -10.92 2.48
C VAL A 23 -16.66 -11.32 1.29
N ALA A 24 -17.97 -11.41 1.48
CA ALA A 24 -18.87 -11.72 0.37
C ALA A 24 -18.86 -10.58 -0.65
N LEU A 25 -18.87 -10.91 -1.94
CA LEU A 25 -18.81 -9.90 -2.99
C LEU A 25 -19.98 -8.89 -2.88
N GLU A 26 -21.17 -9.38 -2.54
CA GLU A 26 -22.36 -8.54 -2.39
C GLU A 26 -22.23 -7.56 -1.21
N VAL A 27 -21.59 -7.99 -0.13
CA VAL A 27 -21.31 -7.14 1.03
C VAL A 27 -20.32 -6.04 0.64
N TYR A 28 -19.23 -6.40 -0.03
CA TYR A 28 -18.24 -5.44 -0.53
C TYR A 28 -18.87 -4.42 -1.48
N LEU A 29 -19.72 -4.86 -2.42
CA LEU A 29 -20.39 -3.97 -3.36
C LEU A 29 -21.36 -2.99 -2.68
N GLY A 30 -21.97 -3.39 -1.57
CA GLY A 30 -22.88 -2.56 -0.77
C GLY A 30 -22.20 -1.55 0.15
N TRP A 31 -20.87 -1.59 0.29
CA TRP A 31 -20.13 -0.64 1.10
C TRP A 31 -20.07 0.77 0.49
N SER A 32 -19.87 1.77 1.36
CA SER A 32 -19.55 3.12 0.92
C SER A 32 -18.19 3.16 0.22
N ASP A 33 -17.94 4.21 -0.56
CA ASP A 33 -16.67 4.34 -1.27
C ASP A 33 -15.48 4.44 -0.29
N THR A 34 -15.66 5.13 0.83
CA THR A 34 -14.66 5.21 1.90
C THR A 34 -14.35 3.84 2.52
N ASP A 35 -15.38 3.03 2.78
CA ASP A 35 -15.20 1.67 3.30
C ASP A 35 -14.43 0.77 2.32
N LYS A 36 -14.81 0.82 1.04
CA LYS A 36 -14.14 0.08 -0.04
C LYS A 36 -12.68 0.49 -0.15
N LEU A 37 -12.40 1.80 -0.13
CA LEU A 37 -11.05 2.33 -0.24
C LEU A 37 -10.18 1.92 0.95
N ALA A 38 -10.68 2.03 2.19
CA ALA A 38 -9.97 1.57 3.39
C ALA A 38 -9.64 0.07 3.31
N PHE A 39 -10.60 -0.74 2.88
CA PHE A 39 -10.42 -2.16 2.70
C PHE A 39 -9.35 -2.49 1.66
N LEU A 40 -9.40 -1.86 0.49
CA LEU A 40 -8.45 -2.07 -0.61
C LEU A 40 -7.03 -1.65 -0.22
N ILE A 41 -6.87 -0.52 0.49
CA ILE A 41 -5.57 -0.06 1.01
C ILE A 41 -4.98 -1.08 1.97
N ASN A 42 -5.79 -1.57 2.92
CA ASN A 42 -5.35 -2.56 3.89
C ASN A 42 -4.99 -3.88 3.21
N ALA A 43 -5.80 -4.32 2.24
CA ALA A 43 -5.52 -5.52 1.45
C ALA A 43 -4.20 -5.39 0.69
N TYR A 44 -4.05 -4.34 -0.13
CA TYR A 44 -2.83 -4.08 -0.92
C TYR A 44 -1.58 -4.08 -0.03
N ASN A 45 -1.62 -3.32 1.05
CA ASN A 45 -0.47 -3.19 1.96
C ASN A 45 -0.13 -4.54 2.61
N SER A 46 -1.12 -5.30 3.06
CA SER A 46 -0.88 -6.61 3.67
C SER A 46 -0.36 -7.66 2.68
N PHE A 47 -0.81 -7.63 1.41
CA PHE A 47 -0.34 -8.52 0.35
C PHE A 47 1.08 -8.16 -0.12
N THR A 48 1.40 -6.87 -0.12
CA THR A 48 2.76 -6.36 -0.30
C THR A 48 3.70 -6.91 0.77
N LEU A 49 3.29 -6.85 2.04
CA LEU A 49 4.05 -7.43 3.14
C LEU A 49 4.25 -8.94 3.00
N GLN A 50 3.19 -9.68 2.63
CA GLN A 50 3.29 -11.12 2.37
C GLN A 50 4.33 -11.42 1.29
N SER A 51 4.32 -10.64 0.22
CA SER A 51 5.24 -10.82 -0.90
C SER A 51 6.70 -10.64 -0.51
N ILE A 52 6.98 -9.71 0.42
CA ILE A 52 8.32 -9.46 0.94
C ILE A 52 8.80 -10.60 1.84
N ILE A 53 7.99 -11.02 2.82
CA ILE A 53 8.38 -12.05 3.79
C ILE A 53 8.39 -13.47 3.21
N ASP A 54 7.73 -13.69 2.06
CA ASP A 54 7.79 -14.97 1.34
C ASP A 54 9.09 -15.16 0.54
N GLN A 55 9.97 -14.15 0.50
CA GLN A 55 11.27 -14.28 -0.15
C GLN A 55 12.25 -15.05 0.73
N GLN A 56 13.04 -15.94 0.13
CA GLN A 56 14.12 -16.66 0.83
C GLN A 56 15.19 -15.71 1.43
N SER A 57 15.35 -14.52 0.83
CA SER A 57 16.19 -13.45 1.35
C SER A 57 15.50 -12.11 1.15
N LEU A 58 15.53 -11.28 2.20
CA LEU A 58 14.98 -9.92 2.14
C LEU A 58 15.70 -9.14 1.04
N LYS A 59 14.92 -8.64 0.09
CA LYS A 59 15.39 -7.78 -1.00
C LYS A 59 15.56 -6.35 -0.50
N GLN A 60 16.44 -5.59 -1.14
CA GLN A 60 16.60 -4.16 -0.81
C GLN A 60 15.40 -3.33 -1.28
N SER A 61 14.68 -3.84 -2.28
CA SER A 61 13.46 -3.25 -2.82
C SER A 61 12.48 -4.34 -3.25
N ILE A 62 11.18 -4.14 -2.99
CA ILE A 62 10.12 -5.01 -3.52
C ILE A 62 10.17 -5.08 -5.06
N ARG A 63 10.73 -4.08 -5.74
CA ARG A 63 10.89 -4.07 -7.21
C ARG A 63 11.79 -5.19 -7.72
N GLU A 64 12.63 -5.77 -6.85
CA GLU A 64 13.48 -6.91 -7.17
C GLU A 64 12.72 -8.25 -7.13
N ILE A 65 11.50 -8.26 -6.58
CA ILE A 65 10.65 -9.45 -6.54
C ILE A 65 9.95 -9.59 -7.90
N SER A 66 10.39 -10.57 -8.69
CA SER A 66 9.93 -10.74 -10.06
C SER A 66 8.41 -10.97 -10.14
N GLY A 67 7.71 -10.08 -10.84
CA GLY A 67 6.27 -10.17 -11.07
C GLY A 67 5.42 -9.96 -9.82
N VAL A 68 5.96 -9.32 -8.78
CA VAL A 68 5.24 -9.07 -7.53
C VAL A 68 3.90 -8.35 -7.73
N TRP A 69 3.83 -7.43 -8.70
CA TRP A 69 2.59 -6.70 -9.00
C TRP A 69 1.62 -7.47 -9.90
N GLN A 70 2.10 -8.17 -10.93
CA GLN A 70 1.23 -8.70 -12.00
C GLN A 70 1.00 -10.21 -11.96
N ARG A 71 1.86 -11.00 -11.28
CA ARG A 71 1.80 -12.47 -11.36
C ARG A 71 1.11 -13.10 -10.17
N ARG A 72 1.36 -12.60 -8.96
CA ARG A 72 0.81 -13.18 -7.75
C ARG A 72 -0.63 -12.73 -7.57
N LYS A 73 -1.53 -13.70 -7.37
CA LYS A 73 -2.94 -13.46 -7.09
C LYS A 73 -3.22 -13.67 -5.60
N PHE A 74 -4.09 -12.81 -5.08
CA PHE A 74 -4.57 -12.86 -3.71
C PHE A 74 -6.10 -12.91 -3.73
N GLU A 75 -6.67 -13.57 -2.74
CA GLU A 75 -8.11 -13.62 -2.56
C GLU A 75 -8.59 -12.35 -1.86
N ILE A 76 -9.53 -11.66 -2.48
CA ILE A 76 -10.14 -10.42 -1.97
C ILE A 76 -11.61 -10.38 -2.37
N ALA A 77 -12.49 -10.27 -1.38
CA ALA A 77 -13.93 -10.26 -1.60
C ALA A 77 -14.42 -11.39 -2.54
N GLN A 78 -14.00 -12.63 -2.26
CA GLN A 78 -14.27 -13.83 -3.08
C GLN A 78 -13.75 -13.78 -4.54
N SER A 79 -12.88 -12.82 -4.87
CA SER A 79 -12.25 -12.67 -6.17
C SER A 79 -10.74 -12.85 -6.09
N GLN A 80 -10.09 -13.19 -7.20
CA GLN A 80 -8.64 -13.30 -7.29
C GLN A 80 -8.08 -12.07 -8.00
N LYS A 81 -7.35 -11.23 -7.27
CA LYS A 81 -6.74 -10.00 -7.82
C LYS A 81 -5.23 -9.99 -7.59
N THR A 82 -4.52 -9.34 -8.50
CA THR A 82 -3.11 -9.01 -8.32
C THR A 82 -2.98 -7.67 -7.59
N LEU A 83 -1.78 -7.33 -7.09
CA LEU A 83 -1.54 -5.99 -6.53
C LEU A 83 -1.81 -4.91 -7.59
N ASP A 84 -1.43 -5.17 -8.84
CA ASP A 84 -1.67 -4.28 -9.98
C ASP A 84 -3.17 -4.05 -10.24
N ASN A 85 -3.99 -5.11 -10.21
CA ASN A 85 -5.44 -4.97 -10.36
C ASN A 85 -6.08 -4.20 -9.19
N ILE A 86 -5.53 -4.31 -7.98
CA ILE A 86 -6.03 -3.56 -6.83
C ILE A 86 -5.69 -2.07 -6.99
N GLU A 87 -4.45 -1.73 -7.35
CA GLU A 87 -3.98 -0.35 -7.50
C GLU A 87 -4.63 0.35 -8.70
N HIS A 88 -4.46 -0.19 -9.91
CA HIS A 88 -4.85 0.50 -11.13
C HIS A 88 -6.33 0.29 -11.49
N ASP A 89 -6.80 -0.96 -11.50
CA ASP A 89 -8.15 -1.27 -12.00
C ASP A 89 -9.26 -1.07 -10.97
N THR A 90 -8.91 -0.95 -9.69
CA THR A 90 -9.90 -0.74 -8.62
C THR A 90 -9.72 0.62 -7.99
N ILE A 91 -8.54 0.95 -7.44
CA ILE A 91 -8.40 2.19 -6.69
C ILE A 91 -8.30 3.43 -7.59
N SER A 92 -7.40 3.42 -8.59
CA SER A 92 -7.21 4.59 -9.45
C SER A 92 -8.41 4.87 -10.37
N GLN A 93 -9.06 3.81 -10.90
CA GLN A 93 -10.19 3.97 -11.81
C GLN A 93 -11.52 4.26 -11.10
N ASP A 94 -11.84 3.56 -10.01
CA ASP A 94 -13.17 3.69 -9.40
C ASP A 94 -13.27 4.88 -8.42
N PHE A 95 -12.15 5.35 -7.85
CA PHE A 95 -12.17 6.35 -6.77
C PHE A 95 -11.51 7.69 -7.13
N ASN A 96 -10.74 7.78 -8.22
CA ASN A 96 -10.02 9.00 -8.63
C ASN A 96 -9.28 9.68 -7.47
N GLU A 97 -8.60 8.88 -6.64
CA GLU A 97 -7.99 9.32 -5.39
C GLU A 97 -6.46 9.42 -5.51
N PRO A 98 -5.88 10.59 -5.87
CA PRO A 98 -4.45 10.72 -6.11
C PRO A 98 -3.59 10.56 -4.84
N ARG A 99 -4.18 10.70 -3.64
CA ARG A 99 -3.47 10.46 -2.37
C ARG A 99 -3.18 8.97 -2.16
N ILE A 100 -3.75 8.09 -2.97
CA ILE A 100 -3.53 6.66 -2.86
C ILE A 100 -2.05 6.30 -2.97
N HIS A 101 -1.28 7.00 -3.81
CA HIS A 101 0.15 6.74 -4.02
C HIS A 101 1.00 6.97 -2.76
N ALA A 102 0.48 7.73 -1.80
CA ALA A 102 1.07 7.89 -0.48
C ALA A 102 0.52 6.87 0.56
N ALA A 103 -0.57 6.19 0.24
CA ALA A 103 -1.27 5.27 1.12
C ALA A 103 -1.05 3.79 0.80
N VAL A 104 -0.83 3.45 -0.48
CA VAL A 104 -0.37 2.13 -0.90
C VAL A 104 1.15 2.13 -0.92
N VAL A 105 1.72 1.19 -0.20
CA VAL A 105 3.17 1.11 -0.03
C VAL A 105 3.74 0.40 -1.24
N CYS A 106 4.41 1.16 -2.10
CA CYS A 106 5.28 0.59 -3.15
C CYS A 106 6.54 -0.10 -2.58
N ALA A 107 6.67 -0.18 -1.24
CA ALA A 107 7.79 -0.73 -0.43
C ALA A 107 9.21 -0.40 -0.93
N ALA A 108 9.37 0.63 -1.76
CA ALA A 108 10.66 1.22 -2.08
C ALA A 108 11.12 2.12 -0.94
N ILE A 109 12.43 2.35 -0.81
CA ILE A 109 13.03 3.25 0.20
C ILE A 109 12.41 4.67 0.18
N SER A 110 11.87 5.10 -0.96
CA SER A 110 11.21 6.40 -1.15
C SER A 110 9.73 6.43 -0.73
N CYS A 111 9.13 5.28 -0.39
CA CYS A 111 7.70 5.18 -0.06
C CYS A 111 7.44 5.54 1.42
N PRO A 112 6.26 6.11 1.74
CA PRO A 112 5.86 6.39 3.12
C PRO A 112 5.92 5.14 3.99
N ILE A 113 6.43 5.27 5.21
CA ILE A 113 6.46 4.18 6.19
C ILE A 113 5.01 3.71 6.45
N LEU A 114 4.80 2.39 6.43
CA LEU A 114 3.50 1.79 6.75
C LEU A 114 3.11 2.13 8.20
N ARG A 115 1.88 2.56 8.41
CA ARG A 115 1.33 2.72 9.78
C ARG A 115 1.25 1.34 10.43
N ASN A 116 1.51 1.29 11.74
CA ASN A 116 1.30 0.09 12.56
C ASN A 116 -0.17 -0.12 12.97
N GLU A 117 -1.11 0.58 12.33
CA GLU A 117 -2.55 0.46 12.58
C GLU A 117 -3.30 0.28 11.24
N PRO A 118 -4.38 -0.52 11.21
CA PRO A 118 -5.24 -0.64 10.04
C PRO A 118 -5.90 0.70 9.69
N SER A 119 -6.16 0.92 8.41
CA SER A 119 -7.00 2.03 7.97
C SER A 119 -8.44 1.72 8.37
N SER A 120 -9.08 2.59 9.15
CA SER A 120 -10.49 2.44 9.54
C SER A 120 -11.34 3.45 8.77
N PRO A 121 -12.54 3.09 8.28
CA PRO A 121 -13.35 3.98 7.45
C PRO A 121 -13.61 5.35 8.09
N GLU A 122 -13.86 5.38 9.41
CA GLU A 122 -14.17 6.61 10.16
C GLU A 122 -12.97 7.56 10.26
N LYS A 123 -11.76 7.06 10.03
CA LYS A 123 -10.50 7.81 10.14
C LYS A 123 -9.74 7.89 8.83
N LEU A 124 -10.26 7.30 7.75
CA LEU A 124 -9.51 7.08 6.52
C LEU A 124 -8.96 8.40 5.98
N GLU A 125 -9.81 9.43 5.86
CA GLU A 125 -9.39 10.75 5.38
C GLU A 125 -8.26 11.36 6.22
N ALA A 126 -8.43 11.36 7.55
CA ALA A 126 -7.41 11.88 8.46
C ALA A 126 -6.11 11.05 8.42
N GLN A 127 -6.22 9.72 8.25
CA GLN A 127 -5.07 8.82 8.14
C GLN A 127 -4.32 9.00 6.81
N LEU A 128 -5.05 9.23 5.71
CA LEU A 128 -4.50 9.53 4.39
C LEU A 128 -3.78 10.88 4.39
N GLU A 129 -4.42 11.92 4.92
CA GLU A 129 -3.87 13.27 5.01
C GLU A 129 -2.62 13.32 5.90
N ASP A 130 -2.69 12.76 7.11
CA ASP A 130 -1.55 12.67 8.04
C ASP A 130 -0.35 11.95 7.41
N ARG A 131 -0.62 10.93 6.59
CA ARG A 131 0.43 10.16 5.91
C ARG A 131 1.12 10.95 4.82
N VAL A 132 0.36 11.67 4.00
CA VAL A 132 0.90 12.58 2.98
C VAL A 132 1.74 13.66 3.64
N ILE A 133 1.23 14.31 4.69
CA ILE A 133 1.93 15.37 5.41
C ILE A 133 3.24 14.86 6.02
N LYS A 134 3.20 13.73 6.73
CA LYS A 134 4.41 13.16 7.37
C LYS A 134 5.45 12.72 6.36
N TRP A 135 5.04 12.17 5.23
CA TRP A 135 5.96 11.76 4.17
C TRP A 135 6.59 12.96 3.47
N LEU A 136 5.80 13.99 3.12
CA LEU A 136 6.33 15.23 2.56
C LEU A 136 7.30 15.93 3.52
N ALA A 137 7.06 15.84 4.83
CA ALA A 137 7.96 16.39 5.83
C ALA A 137 9.26 15.56 6.02
N SER A 138 9.38 14.39 5.40
CA SER A 138 10.53 13.51 5.54
C SER A 138 11.51 13.66 4.36
N PRO A 139 12.82 13.34 4.55
CA PRO A 139 13.81 13.36 3.47
C PRO A 139 13.48 12.44 2.28
N GLN A 140 12.54 11.50 2.44
CA GLN A 140 12.05 10.60 1.40
C GLN A 140 10.96 11.22 0.52
N GLY A 141 10.19 12.18 1.05
CA GLY A 141 9.19 12.95 0.31
C GLY A 141 9.76 14.22 -0.31
N PHE A 142 10.46 15.01 0.51
CA PHE A 142 11.06 16.29 0.12
C PHE A 142 12.33 16.58 0.93
N LYS A 143 13.39 16.99 0.24
CA LYS A 143 14.63 17.47 0.88
C LYS A 143 15.16 18.70 0.16
N LEU A 144 15.44 19.75 0.91
CA LEU A 144 16.13 20.94 0.43
C LEU A 144 17.60 20.88 0.85
N ASP A 145 18.50 20.87 -0.13
CA ASP A 145 19.93 21.07 0.07
C ASP A 145 20.27 22.53 -0.23
N ARG A 146 20.46 23.31 0.83
CA ARG A 146 20.76 24.75 0.73
C ARG A 146 22.23 25.04 0.41
N GLN A 147 23.13 24.09 0.64
CA GLN A 147 24.55 24.26 0.34
C GLN A 147 24.79 24.14 -1.16
N GLU A 148 24.13 23.15 -1.78
CA GLU A 148 24.22 22.89 -3.22
C GLU A 148 23.12 23.59 -4.04
N ASN A 149 22.19 24.29 -3.37
CA ASN A 149 20.99 24.90 -3.95
C ASN A 149 20.15 23.90 -4.78
N ARG A 150 19.93 22.69 -4.23
CA ARG A 150 19.19 21.60 -4.88
C ARG A 150 17.93 21.23 -4.09
N VAL A 151 16.88 20.91 -4.83
CA VAL A 151 15.64 20.33 -4.28
C VAL A 151 15.55 18.88 -4.71
N PHE A 152 15.33 17.98 -3.76
CA PHE A 152 15.04 16.58 -4.00
C PHE A 152 13.56 16.35 -3.70
N LEU A 153 12.85 15.81 -4.69
CA LEU A 153 11.46 15.36 -4.57
C LEU A 153 11.44 13.85 -4.74
N SER A 154 10.50 13.19 -4.08
CA SER A 154 10.35 11.75 -4.19
C SER A 154 10.12 11.30 -5.63
N ALA A 155 10.65 10.12 -5.97
CA ALA A 155 10.42 9.47 -7.25
C ALA A 155 8.93 9.14 -7.49
N ILE A 156 8.09 9.13 -6.44
CA ILE A 156 6.63 8.99 -6.57
C ILE A 156 6.05 10.06 -7.51
N PHE A 157 6.51 11.31 -7.42
CA PHE A 157 6.06 12.38 -8.31
C PHE A 157 6.44 12.15 -9.78
N LYS A 158 7.49 11.37 -10.04
CA LYS A 158 7.88 10.96 -11.40
C LYS A 158 7.09 9.74 -11.86
N CYS A 159 6.81 8.79 -10.97
CA CYS A 159 6.07 7.57 -11.26
C CYS A 159 4.60 7.86 -11.59
N TYR A 160 4.00 8.84 -10.91
CA TYR A 160 2.55 9.11 -10.99
C TYR A 160 2.22 10.57 -11.33
N GLY A 161 3.17 11.35 -11.86
CA GLY A 161 2.96 12.78 -12.14
C GLY A 161 1.97 13.11 -13.27
N LYS A 162 1.26 12.10 -13.80
CA LYS A 162 0.19 12.24 -14.80
C LYS A 162 -1.20 11.96 -14.24
N ASP A 163 -1.27 11.46 -13.00
CA ASP A 163 -2.50 11.27 -12.23
C ASP A 163 -2.85 12.59 -11.52
#